data_AF-A0A857AAH2-F1
#
_entry.id   AF-A0A857AAH2-F1
#
_cell.length_a   1.000
_cell.length_b   1.000
_cell.length_c   1.000
_cell.angle_alpha   90.00
_cell.angle_beta   90.00
_cell.angle_gamma   90.00
#
_symmetry.space_group_name_H-M   'P 1'
#
loop_
_entity.id
_entity.type
_entity.pdbx_description
1 polymer ?
#
loop_
_entity_poly.entity_id
_entity_poly.type
_entity_poly.pdbx_seq_one_letter_code
_entity_poly.pdbx_strand_id
1 'polypeptide(L)'
;MTKRPANSLTTLMGAGIAAAVVASASMWVSSAPAVVEGTAQSAHPSQVQLACPSGIVDPFETTNVAAGITWSSLATAPVSPAPASVTGQGGVIPTALTLAGQGGGELAGLSAVGCAAARTSQWIATGATTAGADMVLILSNPGPTASVVSIDGYGASGPLNAAPRQVTVPARSSASVLLAGWFPDESALAVHVTADGGGVAAWTQASLMNGEIPQGTTLASAVVPATTQTILGVDPKGTSLLRLASPSGEAHVSVSVADSTGVHPLAGGEAAVAEGTTLDMPLDGASSDSSLITLIVTSDREVVAQTTTITLGAPWAQRASAWIMRSNATPATALTEATIPGATQIEGMGRQVLSTTPIRATSLATNSGVTNVRASLLLYAPADAPASSNDQGVATSDAPSPSATPDIWASPSPSGGQSGTSQSGADQDPQSSGTSASTPGAVMVRVGGRTIYVAPGIPTLVDLPDNGGTLSADSPIQAAIVVSADTAVGRMTTTWNVGTEGISAVSGTIRTTN
;
A
#
# COMPACT_ATOMS: atom_id res chain seq x y z
N MET A 1 10.59 -86.49 -16.99
CA MET A 1 10.24 -85.54 -18.08
C MET A 1 11.40 -84.57 -18.22
N THR A 2 12.44 -84.97 -18.96
CA THR A 2 12.74 -84.56 -20.36
C THR A 2 13.28 -83.14 -20.43
N LYS A 3 14.50 -82.83 -20.89
CA LYS A 3 15.61 -83.59 -21.48
C LYS A 3 16.85 -82.65 -21.46
N ARG A 4 18.03 -83.22 -21.18
CA ARG A 4 19.43 -82.74 -21.44
C ARG A 4 19.70 -82.53 -22.96
N PRO A 5 20.94 -82.26 -23.47
CA PRO A 5 22.03 -81.32 -23.13
C PRO A 5 22.78 -80.74 -24.40
N ALA A 6 23.92 -80.06 -24.17
CA ALA A 6 25.23 -80.18 -24.86
C ALA A 6 25.60 -79.42 -26.17
N ASN A 7 26.85 -78.89 -26.10
CA ASN A 7 27.93 -78.83 -27.12
C ASN A 7 27.74 -77.90 -28.36
N SER A 8 28.74 -77.30 -29.00
CA SER A 8 30.21 -77.38 -28.96
C SER A 8 30.81 -76.11 -29.57
N LEU A 9 32.02 -75.74 -29.15
CA LEU A 9 32.98 -74.97 -29.95
C LEU A 9 33.46 -75.82 -31.15
N THR A 10 33.67 -75.20 -32.32
CA THR A 10 34.96 -75.16 -33.08
C THR A 10 34.88 -74.36 -34.39
N THR A 11 35.62 -73.25 -34.43
CA THR A 11 36.51 -72.68 -35.48
C THR A 11 36.38 -73.07 -36.97
N LEU A 12 36.36 -72.05 -37.84
CA LEU A 12 37.14 -72.02 -39.09
C LEU A 12 37.51 -70.58 -39.51
N MET A 13 38.71 -70.49 -40.08
CA MET A 13 39.55 -69.33 -40.40
C MET A 13 38.99 -68.37 -41.46
N GLY A 14 39.54 -67.14 -41.49
CA GLY A 14 40.04 -66.59 -42.77
C GLY A 14 39.68 -65.14 -43.13
N ALA A 15 40.55 -64.20 -42.71
CA ALA A 15 41.01 -62.97 -43.38
C ALA A 15 40.09 -62.15 -44.31
N GLY A 16 39.96 -60.85 -44.00
CA GLY A 16 39.55 -59.81 -44.94
C GLY A 16 39.62 -58.42 -44.31
N ILE A 17 40.70 -57.70 -44.59
CA ILE A 17 40.95 -56.32 -44.16
C ILE A 17 39.94 -55.38 -44.84
N ALA A 18 39.19 -54.60 -44.06
CA ALA A 18 38.49 -53.41 -44.55
C ALA A 18 38.61 -52.31 -43.49
N ALA A 19 39.34 -51.25 -43.86
CA ALA A 19 39.50 -50.05 -43.05
C ALA A 19 38.16 -49.34 -42.87
N ALA A 20 37.65 -49.29 -41.65
CA ALA A 20 36.49 -48.48 -41.30
C ALA A 20 36.96 -47.17 -40.64
N VAL A 21 36.69 -46.06 -41.32
CA VAL A 21 36.83 -44.70 -40.81
C VAL A 21 35.90 -44.55 -39.61
N VAL A 22 36.45 -44.40 -38.41
CA VAL A 22 35.68 -44.05 -37.21
C VAL A 22 35.38 -42.56 -37.30
N ALA A 23 34.18 -42.21 -37.76
CA ALA A 23 33.62 -40.89 -37.55
C ALA A 23 33.14 -40.81 -36.09
N SER A 24 33.99 -40.26 -35.21
CA SER A 24 33.60 -39.86 -33.87
C SER A 24 32.64 -38.67 -33.96
N ALA A 25 31.33 -38.96 -34.00
CA ALA A 25 30.31 -37.98 -33.72
C ALA A 25 30.34 -37.66 -32.22
N SER A 26 31.11 -36.63 -31.85
CA SER A 26 31.02 -36.02 -30.53
C SER A 26 29.61 -35.45 -30.39
N MET A 27 28.72 -36.16 -29.69
CA MET A 27 27.45 -35.59 -29.26
C MET A 27 27.75 -34.55 -28.18
N TRP A 28 27.72 -33.28 -28.57
CA TRP A 28 27.70 -32.18 -27.63
C TRP A 28 26.37 -32.22 -26.90
N VAL A 29 26.36 -32.83 -25.72
CA VAL A 29 25.27 -32.66 -24.75
C VAL A 29 25.36 -31.21 -24.29
N SER A 30 24.49 -30.36 -24.83
CA SER A 30 24.35 -28.98 -24.37
C SER A 30 23.96 -29.00 -22.90
N SER A 31 24.78 -28.41 -22.03
CA SER A 31 24.55 -28.25 -20.60
C SER A 31 23.57 -27.11 -20.29
N ALA A 32 22.65 -26.79 -21.20
CA ALA A 32 21.60 -25.82 -20.95
C ALA A 32 20.45 -26.55 -20.22
N PRO A 33 20.04 -26.11 -19.02
CA PRO A 33 18.87 -26.68 -18.36
C PRO A 33 17.66 -26.53 -19.28
N ALA A 34 17.00 -27.65 -19.57
CA ALA A 34 15.72 -27.62 -20.26
C ALA A 34 14.71 -26.95 -19.33
N VAL A 35 14.29 -25.73 -19.68
CA VAL A 35 13.16 -25.08 -19.03
C VAL A 35 11.92 -25.86 -19.44
N VAL A 36 11.43 -26.71 -18.55
CA VAL A 36 10.07 -27.23 -18.65
C VAL A 36 9.16 -26.05 -18.33
N GLU A 37 8.46 -25.52 -19.33
CA GLU A 37 7.40 -24.53 -19.08
C GLU A 37 6.40 -25.16 -18.10
N GLY A 38 6.35 -24.62 -16.89
CA GLY A 38 5.36 -25.02 -15.90
C GLY A 38 3.98 -24.75 -16.46
N THR A 39 3.13 -25.77 -16.55
CA THR A 39 1.70 -25.54 -16.81
C THR A 39 1.15 -24.72 -15.65
N ALA A 40 0.62 -23.53 -15.94
CA ALA A 40 -0.06 -22.72 -14.95
C ALA A 40 -1.31 -23.47 -14.47
N GLN A 41 -1.23 -24.12 -13.32
CA GLN A 41 -2.39 -24.72 -12.66
C GLN A 41 -3.07 -23.63 -11.83
N SER A 42 -4.20 -23.12 -12.33
CA SER A 42 -5.05 -22.18 -11.59
C SER A 42 -5.98 -22.98 -10.68
N ALA A 43 -5.60 -23.12 -9.41
CA ALA A 43 -6.48 -23.66 -8.38
C ALA A 43 -7.14 -22.48 -7.65
N HIS A 44 -8.40 -22.21 -7.96
CA HIS A 44 -9.15 -21.21 -7.22
C HIS A 44 -9.52 -21.82 -5.84
N PRO A 45 -9.18 -21.17 -4.72
CA PRO A 45 -9.60 -21.66 -3.42
C PRO A 45 -11.13 -21.70 -3.37
N SER A 46 -11.69 -22.75 -2.75
CA SER A 46 -13.13 -22.87 -2.54
C SER A 46 -13.68 -21.72 -1.69
N GLN A 47 -12.81 -21.13 -0.86
CA GLN A 47 -13.09 -20.03 0.03
C GLN A 47 -11.90 -19.07 0.11
N VAL A 48 -12.16 -17.76 0.00
CA VAL A 48 -11.20 -16.70 0.32
C VAL A 48 -11.71 -15.94 1.53
N GLN A 49 -10.91 -15.84 2.58
CA GLN A 49 -11.27 -15.10 3.77
C GLN A 49 -10.31 -13.93 3.99
N LEU A 50 -10.88 -12.73 4.09
CA LEU A 50 -10.17 -11.51 4.43
C LEU A 50 -10.43 -11.16 5.89
N ALA A 51 -9.41 -10.71 6.59
CA ALA A 51 -9.58 -10.03 7.86
C ALA A 51 -9.75 -8.53 7.63
N CYS A 52 -10.49 -7.87 8.51
CA CYS A 52 -10.72 -6.43 8.45
C CYS A 52 -10.25 -5.78 9.76
N PRO A 53 -9.69 -4.55 9.71
CA PRO A 53 -9.33 -3.83 10.92
C PRO A 53 -10.58 -3.41 11.70
N SER A 54 -10.46 -3.33 13.02
CA SER A 54 -11.58 -3.03 13.92
C SER A 54 -12.00 -1.56 13.91
N GLY A 55 -11.07 -0.64 13.65
CA GLY A 55 -11.30 0.80 13.68
C GLY A 55 -10.10 1.57 14.21
N ILE A 56 -10.36 2.69 14.89
CA ILE A 56 -9.34 3.50 15.57
C ILE A 56 -9.15 2.98 17.00
N VAL A 57 -7.93 2.60 17.36
CA VAL A 57 -7.56 2.02 18.65
C VAL A 57 -7.01 3.11 19.56
N ASP A 58 -7.39 3.11 20.84
CA ASP A 58 -6.72 3.94 21.83
C ASP A 58 -5.32 3.36 22.17
N PRO A 59 -4.20 4.05 21.85
CA PRO A 59 -2.86 3.58 22.18
C PRO A 59 -2.61 3.35 23.68
N PHE A 60 -3.37 4.04 24.56
CA PHE A 60 -3.22 3.91 26.01
C PHE A 60 -4.12 2.84 26.63
N GLU A 61 -5.15 2.39 25.90
CA GLU A 61 -6.05 1.32 26.28
C GLU A 61 -6.46 0.54 25.03
N THR A 62 -5.61 -0.38 24.56
CA THR A 62 -5.76 -1.02 23.24
C THR A 62 -7.02 -1.89 23.07
N THR A 63 -7.79 -2.10 24.15
CA THR A 63 -9.11 -2.72 24.14
C THR A 63 -10.25 -1.73 23.87
N ASN A 64 -10.01 -0.42 24.01
CA ASN A 64 -10.93 0.66 23.68
C ASN A 64 -10.76 1.04 22.19
N VAL A 65 -11.81 0.79 21.39
CA VAL A 65 -11.77 0.95 19.93
C VAL A 65 -12.99 1.73 19.47
N ALA A 66 -12.76 2.82 18.73
CA ALA A 66 -13.79 3.46 17.93
C ALA A 66 -14.00 2.64 16.66
N ALA A 67 -15.12 1.92 16.61
CA ALA A 67 -15.39 0.97 15.55
C ALA A 67 -15.43 1.61 14.15
N GLY A 68 -14.78 0.96 13.19
CA GLY A 68 -14.90 1.28 11.78
C GLY A 68 -16.21 0.76 11.17
N ILE A 69 -16.36 0.98 9.87
CA ILE A 69 -17.46 0.47 9.05
C ILE A 69 -16.86 -0.18 7.82
N THR A 70 -17.30 -1.39 7.50
CA THR A 70 -16.77 -2.14 6.37
C THR A 70 -17.78 -2.24 5.25
N TRP A 71 -17.34 -1.91 4.04
CA TRP A 71 -18.01 -2.27 2.81
C TRP A 71 -17.38 -3.54 2.23
N SER A 72 -18.18 -4.38 1.56
CA SER A 72 -17.69 -5.54 0.83
C SER A 72 -18.47 -5.76 -0.46
N SER A 73 -17.78 -6.26 -1.49
CA SER A 73 -18.38 -6.73 -2.75
C SER A 73 -19.39 -7.87 -2.58
N LEU A 74 -19.42 -8.52 -1.40
CA LEU A 74 -20.36 -9.60 -1.07
C LEU A 74 -21.60 -9.13 -0.31
N ALA A 75 -21.63 -7.86 0.11
CA ALA A 75 -22.70 -7.32 0.94
C ALA A 75 -23.47 -6.24 0.18
N THR A 76 -24.79 -6.21 0.35
CA THR A 76 -25.64 -5.18 -0.27
C THR A 76 -25.53 -3.81 0.44
N ALA A 77 -25.08 -3.81 1.69
CA ALA A 77 -24.90 -2.59 2.49
C ALA A 77 -23.63 -2.70 3.37
N PRO A 78 -22.99 -1.56 3.69
CA PRO A 78 -21.91 -1.52 4.67
C PRO A 78 -22.36 -2.04 6.05
N VAL A 79 -21.43 -2.64 6.79
CA VAL A 79 -21.67 -3.25 8.11
C VAL A 79 -20.95 -2.44 9.19
N SER A 80 -21.68 -2.08 10.24
CA SER A 80 -21.17 -1.37 11.43
C SER A 80 -21.63 -2.07 12.71
N PRO A 81 -20.74 -2.36 13.68
CA PRO A 81 -19.28 -2.18 13.57
C PRO A 81 -18.69 -3.06 12.46
N ALA A 82 -17.51 -2.69 11.95
CA ALA A 82 -16.75 -3.48 10.99
C ALA A 82 -16.69 -4.97 11.43
N PRO A 83 -17.02 -5.94 10.57
CA PRO A 83 -16.88 -7.34 10.89
C PRO A 83 -15.40 -7.70 10.99
N ALA A 84 -15.05 -8.69 11.82
CA ALA A 84 -13.67 -9.15 11.92
C ALA A 84 -13.15 -9.81 10.61
N SER A 85 -14.05 -10.34 9.78
CA SER A 85 -13.67 -10.95 8.50
C SER A 85 -14.79 -10.94 7.46
N VAL A 86 -14.40 -10.99 6.19
CA VAL A 86 -15.26 -11.13 5.01
C VAL A 86 -14.87 -12.41 4.29
N THR A 87 -15.85 -13.23 3.91
CA THR A 87 -15.61 -14.54 3.32
C THR A 87 -16.29 -14.69 1.97
N GLY A 88 -15.50 -14.83 0.91
CA GLY A 88 -15.95 -15.27 -0.41
C GLY A 88 -15.98 -16.79 -0.49
N GLN A 89 -16.99 -17.32 -1.16
CA GLN A 89 -17.24 -18.75 -1.34
C GLN A 89 -17.43 -19.06 -2.82
N GLY A 90 -17.24 -20.34 -3.20
CA GLY A 90 -17.50 -20.79 -4.57
C GLY A 90 -16.56 -20.15 -5.60
N GLY A 91 -15.33 -19.85 -5.21
CA GLY A 91 -14.33 -19.23 -6.09
C GLY A 91 -14.46 -17.71 -6.25
N VAL A 92 -15.31 -17.03 -5.48
CA VAL A 92 -15.36 -15.56 -5.48
C VAL A 92 -14.24 -14.98 -4.61
N ILE A 93 -13.37 -14.14 -5.17
CA ILE A 93 -12.43 -13.31 -4.39
C ILE A 93 -13.19 -12.04 -3.97
N PRO A 94 -13.48 -11.84 -2.67
CA PRO A 94 -14.12 -10.61 -2.22
C PRO A 94 -13.15 -9.45 -2.27
N THR A 95 -13.70 -8.25 -2.43
CA THR A 95 -13.03 -6.99 -2.14
C THR A 95 -13.76 -6.36 -0.96
N ALA A 96 -13.02 -5.77 -0.02
CA ALA A 96 -13.61 -5.10 1.13
C ALA A 96 -12.69 -3.98 1.63
N LEU A 97 -13.33 -2.92 2.12
CA LEU A 97 -12.70 -1.71 2.64
C LEU A 97 -13.31 -1.42 4.00
N THR A 98 -12.48 -1.09 4.98
CA THR A 98 -12.92 -0.49 6.24
C THR A 98 -12.60 1.00 6.26
N LEU A 99 -13.62 1.83 6.46
CA LEU A 99 -13.46 3.22 6.84
C LEU A 99 -13.44 3.33 8.36
N ALA A 100 -12.43 4.00 8.90
CA ALA A 100 -12.27 4.27 10.32
C ALA A 100 -11.88 5.75 10.50
N GLY A 101 -12.35 6.38 11.58
CA GLY A 101 -12.02 7.77 11.84
C GLY A 101 -12.84 8.39 12.95
N GLN A 102 -12.43 9.58 13.37
CA GLN A 102 -13.13 10.42 14.33
C GLN A 102 -13.07 11.88 13.85
N GLY A 103 -14.18 12.61 13.89
CA GLY A 103 -14.25 14.00 13.42
C GLY A 103 -13.61 15.03 14.36
N GLY A 104 -13.00 14.60 15.46
CA GLY A 104 -12.42 15.44 16.52
C GLY A 104 -11.79 14.58 17.62
N GLY A 105 -11.37 15.21 18.72
CA GLY A 105 -10.61 14.54 19.78
C GLY A 105 -9.14 14.34 19.44
N GLU A 106 -8.39 13.68 20.32
CA GLU A 106 -6.94 13.51 20.15
C GLU A 106 -6.57 12.62 18.95
N LEU A 107 -7.47 11.71 18.58
CA LEU A 107 -7.35 10.82 17.43
C LEU A 107 -8.23 11.28 16.25
N ALA A 108 -8.37 12.59 16.06
CA ALA A 108 -9.05 13.11 14.88
C ALA A 108 -8.36 12.60 13.60
N GLY A 109 -9.11 12.04 12.66
CA GLY A 109 -8.56 11.48 11.44
C GLY A 109 -9.59 10.65 10.67
N LEU A 110 -9.26 10.35 9.41
CA LEU A 110 -10.04 9.49 8.53
C LEU A 110 -9.08 8.57 7.79
N SER A 111 -9.42 7.29 7.71
CA SER A 111 -8.60 6.30 7.01
C SER A 111 -9.45 5.26 6.31
N ALA A 112 -9.07 4.96 5.08
CA ALA A 112 -9.68 3.95 4.24
C ALA A 112 -8.64 2.85 3.97
N VAL A 113 -8.81 1.68 4.60
CA VAL A 113 -7.85 0.57 4.50
C VAL A 113 -8.54 -0.72 4.05
N GLY A 114 -7.89 -1.47 3.17
CA GLY A 114 -8.43 -2.73 2.67
C GLY A 114 -8.54 -3.77 3.77
N CYS A 115 -9.57 -4.62 3.68
CA CYS A 115 -9.51 -5.92 4.33
C CYS A 115 -8.51 -6.78 3.55
N ALA A 116 -7.65 -7.51 4.26
CA ALA A 116 -6.54 -8.22 3.67
C ALA A 116 -6.62 -9.72 3.93
N ALA A 117 -6.10 -10.50 2.98
CA ALA A 117 -5.85 -11.92 3.21
C ALA A 117 -4.75 -12.10 4.26
N ALA A 118 -4.83 -13.15 5.07
CA ALA A 118 -3.77 -13.48 6.02
C ALA A 118 -2.47 -13.83 5.26
N ARG A 119 -1.34 -13.30 5.75
CA ARG A 119 0.01 -13.50 5.20
C ARG A 119 0.96 -13.96 6.30
N THR A 120 1.95 -14.75 5.91
CA THR A 120 3.04 -15.20 6.78
C THR A 120 4.21 -14.20 6.83
N SER A 121 4.27 -13.26 5.89
CA SER A 121 5.30 -12.22 5.82
C SER A 121 4.71 -10.97 5.18
N GLN A 122 4.86 -9.82 5.85
CA GLN A 122 4.39 -8.51 5.38
C GLN A 122 5.12 -7.38 6.14
N TRP A 123 5.15 -6.19 5.55
CA TRP A 123 5.91 -5.05 6.06
C TRP A 123 5.03 -3.83 6.25
N ILE A 124 5.39 -2.98 7.21
CA ILE A 124 4.81 -1.65 7.39
C ILE A 124 5.97 -0.67 7.58
N ALA A 125 6.02 0.37 6.77
CA ALA A 125 7.04 1.42 6.77
C ALA A 125 6.33 2.78 6.94
N THR A 126 5.69 3.00 8.08
CA THR A 126 4.91 4.22 8.37
C THR A 126 4.84 4.42 9.87
N GLY A 127 4.89 5.68 10.32
CA GLY A 127 4.73 6.03 11.74
C GLY A 127 6.03 6.29 12.47
N ALA A 128 5.94 6.62 13.75
CA ALA A 128 7.07 6.88 14.62
C ALA A 128 6.71 6.48 16.05
N THR A 129 7.72 6.38 16.90
CA THR A 129 7.60 6.06 18.33
C THR A 129 8.39 7.06 19.19
N THR A 130 8.72 8.22 18.62
CA THR A 130 9.26 9.39 19.32
C THR A 130 8.25 9.92 20.34
N ALA A 131 8.69 10.81 21.23
CA ALA A 131 7.82 11.42 22.23
C ALA A 131 6.58 12.07 21.60
N GLY A 132 5.40 11.61 22.03
CA GLY A 132 4.10 12.05 21.51
C GLY A 132 3.61 11.29 20.28
N ALA A 133 4.45 10.48 19.65
CA ALA A 133 4.08 9.63 18.53
C ALA A 133 3.67 8.23 19.02
N ASP A 134 2.48 7.81 18.63
CA ASP A 134 1.97 6.48 18.93
C ASP A 134 1.87 5.67 17.64
N MET A 135 2.38 4.45 17.67
CA MET A 135 2.25 3.48 16.59
C MET A 135 1.65 2.19 17.14
N VAL A 136 0.38 1.92 16.83
CA VAL A 136 -0.34 0.71 17.25
C VAL A 136 -0.39 -0.28 16.10
N LEU A 137 0.24 -1.44 16.28
CA LEU A 137 0.15 -2.56 15.35
C LEU A 137 -1.13 -3.36 15.62
N ILE A 138 -1.98 -3.50 14.62
CA ILE A 138 -3.24 -4.22 14.65
C ILE A 138 -3.06 -5.51 13.84
N LEU A 139 -3.20 -6.66 14.50
CA LEU A 139 -3.05 -7.99 13.89
C LEU A 139 -4.37 -8.72 13.95
N SER A 140 -4.78 -9.34 12.85
CA SER A 140 -6.01 -10.11 12.78
C SER A 140 -5.77 -11.48 12.17
N ASN A 141 -6.23 -12.51 12.87
CA ASN A 141 -6.14 -13.90 12.44
C ASN A 141 -7.55 -14.37 12.04
N PRO A 142 -7.86 -14.39 10.74
CA PRO A 142 -9.13 -14.92 10.27
C PRO A 142 -9.18 -16.45 10.32
N GLY A 143 -8.07 -17.14 10.57
CA GLY A 143 -7.96 -18.59 10.54
C GLY A 143 -8.57 -19.30 11.77
N PRO A 144 -8.77 -20.63 11.68
CA PRO A 144 -9.32 -21.43 12.76
C PRO A 144 -8.28 -21.87 13.81
N THR A 145 -7.00 -21.56 13.62
CA THR A 145 -5.90 -21.88 14.52
C THR A 145 -5.21 -20.60 14.97
N ALA A 146 -4.70 -20.55 16.20
CA ALA A 146 -3.87 -19.43 16.64
C ALA A 146 -2.59 -19.34 15.79
N SER A 147 -2.06 -18.12 15.64
CA SER A 147 -0.78 -17.85 14.99
C SER A 147 0.15 -17.10 15.94
N VAL A 148 1.41 -17.53 16.00
CA VAL A 148 2.49 -16.81 16.66
C VAL A 148 3.11 -15.87 15.64
N VAL A 149 3.10 -14.58 15.97
CA VAL A 149 3.61 -13.50 15.13
C VAL A 149 4.89 -12.98 15.74
N SER A 150 5.96 -12.96 14.95
CA SER A 150 7.24 -12.32 15.22
C SER A 150 7.29 -10.95 14.55
N ILE A 151 7.75 -9.94 15.27
CA ILE A 151 7.87 -8.56 14.83
C ILE A 151 9.32 -8.12 14.98
N ASP A 152 9.92 -7.75 13.85
CA ASP A 152 11.25 -7.17 13.76
C ASP A 152 11.13 -5.70 13.35
N GLY A 153 11.83 -4.81 14.07
CA GLY A 153 11.83 -3.38 13.80
C GLY A 153 13.12 -2.92 13.14
N TYR A 154 13.01 -1.91 12.28
CA TYR A 154 14.10 -1.31 11.52
C TYR A 154 13.97 0.20 11.58
N GLY A 155 15.09 0.87 11.87
CA GLY A 155 15.20 2.33 11.84
C GLY A 155 16.24 2.76 10.81
N ALA A 156 16.51 4.07 10.76
CA ALA A 156 17.49 4.63 9.83
C ALA A 156 18.92 4.10 10.07
N SER A 157 19.21 3.64 11.30
CA SER A 157 20.51 3.10 11.70
C SER A 157 20.62 1.58 11.57
N GLY A 158 19.58 0.89 11.09
CA GLY A 158 19.56 -0.56 10.93
C GLY A 158 18.48 -1.27 11.77
N PRO A 159 18.60 -2.61 11.91
CA PRO A 159 17.71 -3.41 12.74
C PRO A 159 17.74 -2.98 14.21
N LEU A 160 16.57 -2.94 14.84
CA LEU A 160 16.38 -2.44 16.21
C LEU A 160 16.34 -3.55 17.27
N ASN A 161 16.11 -4.80 16.85
CA ASN A 161 16.04 -5.95 17.75
C ASN A 161 17.31 -6.80 17.69
N ALA A 162 17.74 -7.29 18.86
CA ALA A 162 18.65 -8.44 18.95
C ALA A 162 17.92 -9.79 18.76
N ALA A 163 16.60 -9.83 19.03
CA ALA A 163 15.73 -10.98 18.82
C ALA A 163 14.28 -10.51 18.56
N PRO A 164 13.50 -11.20 17.69
CA PRO A 164 12.15 -10.79 17.34
C PRO A 164 11.23 -10.69 18.55
N ARG A 165 10.32 -9.71 18.54
CA ARG A 165 9.23 -9.60 19.53
C ARG A 165 8.08 -10.51 19.13
N GLN A 166 7.43 -11.17 20.09
CA GLN A 166 6.37 -12.13 19.78
C GLN A 166 5.02 -11.73 20.37
N VAL A 167 3.97 -12.00 19.61
CA VAL A 167 2.57 -11.91 20.05
C VAL A 167 1.81 -13.10 19.47
N THR A 168 0.98 -13.74 20.31
CA THR A 168 0.09 -14.80 19.83
C THR A 168 -1.26 -14.20 19.50
N VAL A 169 -1.73 -14.40 18.27
CA VAL A 169 -3.04 -13.97 17.80
C VAL A 169 -3.96 -15.20 17.77
N PRO A 170 -4.95 -15.30 18.68
CA PRO A 170 -5.86 -16.45 18.72
C PRO A 170 -6.64 -16.63 17.41
N ALA A 171 -7.13 -17.85 17.20
CA ALA A 171 -8.03 -18.14 16.08
C ALA A 171 -9.24 -17.19 16.07
N ARG A 172 -9.63 -16.71 14.89
CA ARG A 172 -10.81 -15.84 14.69
C ARG A 172 -10.79 -14.58 15.56
N SER A 173 -9.61 -14.06 15.88
CA SER A 173 -9.43 -12.95 16.82
C SER A 173 -8.47 -11.90 16.27
N SER A 174 -8.39 -10.77 16.97
CA SER A 174 -7.42 -9.71 16.70
C SER A 174 -6.66 -9.36 17.98
N ALA A 175 -5.45 -8.83 17.82
CA ALA A 175 -4.61 -8.31 18.88
C ALA A 175 -4.04 -6.95 18.46
N SER A 176 -3.93 -6.02 19.40
CA SER A 176 -3.34 -4.70 19.16
C SER A 176 -2.16 -4.48 20.11
N VAL A 177 -1.05 -3.99 19.59
CA VAL A 177 0.22 -3.80 20.33
C VAL A 177 0.75 -2.39 20.09
N LEU A 178 1.02 -1.65 21.16
CA LEU A 178 1.71 -0.37 21.09
C LEU A 178 3.22 -0.60 20.87
N LEU A 179 3.72 -0.18 19.71
CA LEU A 179 5.10 -0.47 19.28
C LEU A 179 6.17 0.35 20.03
N ALA A 180 5.81 1.51 20.60
CA ALA A 180 6.74 2.31 21.41
C ALA A 180 7.31 1.53 22.62
N GLY A 181 6.58 0.53 23.13
CA GLY A 181 7.09 -0.34 24.19
C GLY A 181 8.18 -1.33 23.73
N TRP A 182 8.32 -1.54 22.42
CA TRP A 182 9.32 -2.44 21.83
C TRP A 182 10.43 -1.71 21.09
N PHE A 183 10.09 -0.57 20.48
CA PHE A 183 10.91 0.25 19.61
C PHE A 183 10.79 1.71 20.04
N PRO A 184 11.33 2.11 21.20
CA PRO A 184 11.20 3.49 21.66
C PRO A 184 12.06 4.43 20.81
N ASP A 185 11.63 5.70 20.71
CA ASP A 185 12.42 6.81 20.17
C ASP A 185 12.84 6.71 18.69
N GLU A 186 12.03 6.05 17.86
CA GLU A 186 12.28 5.93 16.42
C GLU A 186 11.41 6.90 15.61
N SER A 187 12.05 7.84 14.89
CA SER A 187 11.36 8.75 13.97
C SER A 187 10.99 8.09 12.64
N ALA A 188 11.74 7.04 12.27
CA ALA A 188 11.60 6.35 10.99
C ALA A 188 11.45 4.83 11.13
N LEU A 189 10.43 4.40 11.90
CA LEU A 189 10.18 2.97 12.12
C LEU A 189 9.59 2.29 10.87
N ALA A 190 10.18 1.15 10.51
CA ALA A 190 9.55 0.11 9.72
C ALA A 190 9.51 -1.19 10.53
N VAL A 191 8.50 -2.02 10.31
CA VAL A 191 8.36 -3.33 10.95
C VAL A 191 8.12 -4.42 9.93
N HIS A 192 8.80 -5.55 10.12
CA HIS A 192 8.53 -6.81 9.43
C HIS A 192 7.69 -7.70 10.34
N VAL A 193 6.53 -8.09 9.85
CA VAL A 193 5.58 -8.96 10.55
C VAL A 193 5.64 -10.34 9.91
N THR A 194 6.20 -11.30 10.65
CA THR A 194 6.28 -12.70 10.24
C THR A 194 5.34 -13.54 11.11
N ALA A 195 4.51 -14.39 10.52
CA ALA A 195 3.55 -15.22 11.23
C ALA A 195 3.66 -16.69 10.81
N ASP A 196 3.46 -17.60 11.76
CA ASP A 196 3.37 -19.03 11.49
C ASP A 196 1.97 -19.46 11.01
N GLY A 197 1.88 -20.73 10.57
CA GLY A 197 0.62 -21.36 10.20
C GLY A 197 -0.09 -20.65 9.04
N GLY A 198 -1.36 -20.28 9.27
CA GLY A 198 -2.20 -19.59 8.28
C GLY A 198 -1.93 -18.09 8.13
N GLY A 199 -1.00 -17.54 8.92
CA GLY A 199 -0.64 -16.12 8.89
C GLY A 199 -1.65 -15.19 9.55
N VAL A 200 -1.41 -13.89 9.40
CA VAL A 200 -2.27 -12.81 9.91
C VAL A 200 -2.40 -11.71 8.87
N ALA A 201 -3.45 -10.90 8.95
CA ALA A 201 -3.49 -9.59 8.30
C ALA A 201 -3.00 -8.53 9.29
N ALA A 202 -2.27 -7.52 8.81
CA ALA A 202 -1.70 -6.48 9.66
C ALA A 202 -1.99 -5.07 9.13
N TRP A 203 -2.24 -4.16 10.06
CA TRP A 203 -2.34 -2.72 9.83
C TRP A 203 -1.63 -1.99 10.97
N THR A 204 -1.24 -0.74 10.74
CA THR A 204 -0.74 0.13 11.80
C THR A 204 -1.57 1.39 11.87
N GLN A 205 -1.95 1.78 13.07
CA GLN A 205 -2.38 3.15 13.36
C GLN A 205 -1.18 3.98 13.77
N ALA A 206 -0.97 5.10 13.10
CA ALA A 206 0.00 6.11 13.51
C ALA A 206 -0.75 7.38 13.93
N SER A 207 -0.43 7.90 15.11
CA SER A 207 -0.92 9.20 15.60
C SER A 207 0.21 9.98 16.23
N LEU A 208 0.05 11.31 16.28
CA LEU A 208 1.00 12.18 16.95
C LEU A 208 0.25 13.22 17.79
N MET A 209 0.83 13.57 18.93
CA MET A 209 0.48 14.75 19.72
C MET A 209 1.72 15.62 19.89
N ASN A 210 1.57 16.93 19.70
CA ASN A 210 2.58 17.91 20.07
C ASN A 210 2.13 18.62 21.36
N GLY A 211 2.57 18.08 22.50
CA GLY A 211 2.03 18.46 23.80
C GLY A 211 0.52 18.14 23.86
N GLU A 212 -0.31 19.17 23.95
CA GLU A 212 -1.78 19.03 23.96
C GLU A 212 -2.42 19.17 22.57
N ILE A 213 -1.63 19.47 21.54
CA ILE A 213 -2.13 19.74 20.19
C ILE A 213 -2.19 18.41 19.42
N PRO A 214 -3.39 17.93 19.03
CA PRO A 214 -3.52 16.74 18.22
C PRO A 214 -2.89 16.97 16.84
N GLN A 215 -2.12 16.00 16.37
CA GLN A 215 -1.49 16.05 15.05
C GLN A 215 -2.08 15.01 14.10
N GLY A 216 -3.27 14.50 14.42
CA GLY A 216 -4.04 13.59 13.58
C GLY A 216 -3.65 12.12 13.76
N THR A 217 -4.56 11.24 13.32
CA THR A 217 -4.32 9.81 13.22
C THR A 217 -4.59 9.29 11.82
N THR A 218 -3.90 8.22 11.44
CA THR A 218 -4.08 7.54 10.16
C THR A 218 -3.77 6.05 10.30
N LEU A 219 -4.44 5.21 9.52
CA LEU A 219 -4.12 3.78 9.38
C LEU A 219 -3.29 3.54 8.11
N ALA A 220 -2.43 2.54 8.15
CA ALA A 220 -1.73 2.00 6.99
C ALA A 220 -1.85 0.48 6.96
N SER A 221 -2.21 -0.07 5.80
CA SER A 221 -2.16 -1.52 5.58
C SER A 221 -0.72 -2.01 5.46
N ALA A 222 -0.47 -3.25 5.87
CA ALA A 222 0.79 -3.90 5.56
C ALA A 222 0.90 -4.23 4.06
N VAL A 223 2.14 -4.18 3.57
CA VAL A 223 2.49 -4.34 2.16
C VAL A 223 3.51 -5.47 2.01
N VAL A 224 3.78 -5.86 0.76
CA VAL A 224 4.85 -6.82 0.44
C VAL A 224 5.94 -6.09 -0.32
N PRO A 225 7.22 -6.39 -0.06
CA PRO A 225 8.32 -5.84 -0.84
C PRO A 225 8.18 -6.13 -2.34
N ALA A 226 8.63 -5.19 -3.18
CA ALA A 226 8.63 -5.34 -4.63
C ALA A 226 9.68 -4.44 -5.28
N THR A 227 10.15 -4.81 -6.47
CA THR A 227 11.07 -4.00 -7.29
C THR A 227 10.38 -2.82 -7.98
N THR A 228 9.04 -2.82 -8.02
CA THR A 228 8.25 -1.69 -8.52
C THR A 228 7.01 -1.52 -7.66
N GLN A 229 6.80 -0.31 -7.15
CA GLN A 229 5.61 0.06 -6.38
C GLN A 229 4.98 1.32 -6.96
N THR A 230 3.66 1.27 -7.16
CA THR A 230 2.88 2.41 -7.67
C THR A 230 1.95 2.90 -6.57
N ILE A 231 2.19 4.08 -6.02
CA ILE A 231 1.42 4.65 -4.89
C ILE A 231 0.57 5.79 -5.42
N LEU A 232 -0.75 5.66 -5.29
CA LEU A 232 -1.72 6.61 -5.85
C LEU A 232 -2.22 7.56 -4.76
N GLY A 233 -2.60 8.77 -5.17
CA GLY A 233 -3.40 9.64 -4.32
C GLY A 233 -2.58 10.45 -3.32
N VAL A 234 -1.32 10.73 -3.62
CA VAL A 234 -0.48 11.62 -2.81
C VAL A 234 -0.90 13.06 -3.11
N ASP A 235 -1.19 13.85 -2.07
CA ASP A 235 -1.55 15.26 -2.23
C ASP A 235 -0.28 16.13 -2.25
N PRO A 236 0.07 16.74 -3.40
CA PRO A 236 1.27 17.57 -3.52
C PRO A 236 1.15 18.90 -2.75
N LYS A 237 -0.06 19.28 -2.29
CA LYS A 237 -0.25 20.48 -1.46
C LYS A 237 0.06 20.25 0.02
N GLY A 238 0.05 18.98 0.46
CA GLY A 238 0.45 18.60 1.81
C GLY A 238 1.97 18.43 1.92
N THR A 239 2.47 18.37 3.15
CA THR A 239 3.85 17.91 3.40
C THR A 239 3.83 16.40 3.38
N SER A 240 4.45 15.80 2.37
CA SER A 240 4.43 14.36 2.12
C SER A 240 5.82 13.76 2.24
N LEU A 241 5.92 12.58 2.86
CA LEU A 241 7.13 11.78 2.92
C LEU A 241 6.87 10.42 2.28
N LEU A 242 7.83 9.95 1.48
CA LEU A 242 7.94 8.57 1.04
C LEU A 242 8.96 7.86 1.95
N ARG A 243 8.50 6.88 2.73
CA ARG A 243 9.39 6.00 3.48
C ARG A 243 9.71 4.76 2.68
N LEU A 244 11.01 4.49 2.55
CA LEU A 244 11.57 3.30 1.93
C LEU A 244 12.19 2.42 3.01
N ALA A 245 12.13 1.10 2.82
CA ALA A 245 12.95 0.14 3.55
C ALA A 245 13.48 -0.92 2.59
N SER A 246 14.71 -1.39 2.81
CA SER A 246 15.28 -2.51 2.05
C SER A 246 15.32 -3.78 2.88
N PRO A 247 14.46 -4.78 2.62
CA PRO A 247 14.43 -6.04 3.34
C PRO A 247 15.67 -6.91 3.15
N SER A 248 16.32 -6.84 1.98
CA SER A 248 17.44 -7.72 1.65
C SER A 248 18.45 -7.02 0.73
N GLY A 249 19.66 -6.81 1.24
CA GLY A 249 20.75 -6.09 0.54
C GLY A 249 20.53 -4.58 0.40
N GLU A 250 21.58 -3.87 -0.03
CA GLU A 250 21.47 -2.48 -0.45
C GLU A 250 20.67 -2.39 -1.76
N ALA A 251 19.66 -1.52 -1.78
CA ALA A 251 18.77 -1.30 -2.91
C ALA A 251 18.98 0.08 -3.51
N HIS A 252 19.20 0.16 -4.82
CA HIS A 252 19.22 1.42 -5.56
C HIS A 252 17.80 1.72 -6.04
N VAL A 253 17.25 2.84 -5.57
CA VAL A 253 15.87 3.26 -5.81
C VAL A 253 15.85 4.47 -6.72
N SER A 254 14.94 4.48 -7.70
CA SER A 254 14.58 5.65 -8.50
C SER A 254 13.08 5.89 -8.39
N VAL A 255 12.70 7.11 -8.06
CA VAL A 255 11.32 7.55 -7.89
C VAL A 255 10.93 8.49 -9.04
N SER A 256 9.81 8.18 -9.69
CA SER A 256 9.17 9.06 -10.67
C SER A 256 7.81 9.52 -10.14
N VAL A 257 7.39 10.70 -10.58
CA VAL A 257 6.08 11.30 -10.29
C VAL A 257 5.26 11.31 -11.56
N ALA A 258 4.02 10.83 -11.47
CA ALA A 258 3.00 11.01 -12.48
C ALA A 258 2.02 12.10 -12.02
N ASP A 259 1.86 13.13 -12.82
CA ASP A 259 0.92 14.24 -12.61
C ASP A 259 0.14 14.56 -13.90
N SER A 260 -0.62 15.66 -13.93
CA SER A 260 -1.40 16.04 -15.11
C SER A 260 -0.57 16.25 -16.39
N THR A 261 0.75 16.41 -16.29
CA THR A 261 1.66 16.61 -17.42
C THR A 261 2.34 15.32 -17.89
N GLY A 262 2.14 14.20 -17.19
CA GLY A 262 2.74 12.90 -17.50
C GLY A 262 3.69 12.41 -16.41
N VAL A 263 4.54 11.45 -16.76
CA VAL A 263 5.54 10.85 -15.86
C VAL A 263 6.88 11.55 -16.01
N HIS A 264 7.45 12.00 -14.91
CA HIS A 264 8.77 12.64 -14.86
C HIS A 264 9.56 12.13 -13.65
N PRO A 265 10.91 12.10 -13.70
CA PRO A 265 11.72 11.77 -12.53
C PRO A 265 11.47 12.75 -11.37
N LEU A 266 11.39 12.25 -10.13
CA LEU A 266 11.36 13.10 -8.95
C LEU A 266 12.75 13.74 -8.78
N ALA A 267 12.81 15.06 -8.59
CA ALA A 267 14.06 15.74 -8.29
C ALA A 267 14.64 15.23 -6.96
N GLY A 268 15.87 14.69 -6.98
CA GLY A 268 16.45 14.02 -5.80
C GLY A 268 15.82 12.65 -5.50
N GLY A 269 15.05 12.09 -6.43
CA GLY A 269 14.35 10.82 -6.31
C GLY A 269 15.22 9.57 -6.48
N GLU A 270 16.53 9.72 -6.57
CA GLU A 270 17.47 8.59 -6.61
C GLU A 270 18.17 8.44 -5.27
N ALA A 271 18.18 7.22 -4.73
CA ALA A 271 18.83 6.93 -3.44
C ALA A 271 19.32 5.49 -3.35
N ALA A 272 20.33 5.28 -2.49
CA ALA A 272 20.70 3.94 -2.02
C ALA A 272 20.09 3.72 -0.63
N VAL A 273 19.29 2.67 -0.48
CA VAL A 273 18.70 2.25 0.80
C VAL A 273 19.50 1.05 1.30
N ALA A 274 20.23 1.23 2.40
CA ALA A 274 21.02 0.15 2.97
C ALA A 274 20.14 -1.01 3.46
N GLU A 275 20.71 -2.21 3.50
CA GLU A 275 20.02 -3.41 3.97
C GLU A 275 19.53 -3.23 5.41
N GLY A 276 18.26 -3.54 5.66
CA GLY A 276 17.68 -3.47 7.00
C GLY A 276 17.62 -2.05 7.56
N THR A 277 17.67 -1.02 6.73
CA THR A 277 17.46 0.37 7.17
C THR A 277 16.19 0.96 6.56
N THR A 278 15.75 2.07 7.12
CA THR A 278 14.74 2.94 6.53
C THR A 278 15.37 4.21 5.95
N LEU A 279 14.72 4.78 4.94
CA LEU A 279 15.07 6.07 4.35
C LEU A 279 13.79 6.86 4.11
N ASP A 280 13.72 8.09 4.63
CA ASP A 280 12.64 9.03 4.34
C ASP A 280 13.05 10.00 3.24
N MET A 281 12.27 10.01 2.16
CA MET A 281 12.43 10.91 1.03
C MET A 281 11.33 11.98 1.08
N PRO A 282 11.68 13.27 1.16
CA PRO A 282 10.69 14.35 1.07
C PRO A 282 10.07 14.40 -0.32
N LEU A 283 8.78 14.72 -0.36
CA LEU A 283 8.03 14.92 -1.61
C LEU A 283 7.57 16.37 -1.78
N ASP A 284 8.14 17.31 -1.02
CA ASP A 284 7.84 18.73 -1.15
C ASP A 284 8.23 19.21 -2.55
N GLY A 285 7.29 19.84 -3.26
CA GLY A 285 7.50 20.28 -4.62
C GLY A 285 7.61 19.15 -5.66
N ALA A 286 7.20 17.93 -5.31
CA ALA A 286 7.17 16.78 -6.23
C ALA A 286 6.33 17.03 -7.50
N SER A 287 5.33 17.92 -7.42
CA SER A 287 4.63 18.46 -8.57
C SER A 287 4.21 19.91 -8.31
N SER A 288 4.06 20.67 -9.40
CA SER A 288 3.42 21.99 -9.38
C SER A 288 1.91 21.92 -9.58
N ASP A 289 1.38 20.72 -9.86
CA ASP A 289 -0.04 20.47 -9.98
C ASP A 289 -0.74 20.57 -8.62
N SER A 290 -2.01 20.94 -8.68
CA SER A 290 -2.93 20.96 -7.55
C SER A 290 -3.71 19.64 -7.39
N SER A 291 -3.61 18.74 -8.37
CA SER A 291 -4.27 17.43 -8.39
C SER A 291 -3.43 16.33 -7.71
N LEU A 292 -4.07 15.22 -7.35
CA LEU A 292 -3.40 14.10 -6.70
C LEU A 292 -2.40 13.43 -7.66
N ILE A 293 -1.17 13.23 -7.17
CA ILE A 293 -0.10 12.61 -7.94
C ILE A 293 -0.01 11.10 -7.68
N THR A 294 0.67 10.40 -8.59
CA THR A 294 1.06 9.00 -8.42
C THR A 294 2.58 8.90 -8.34
N LEU A 295 3.11 8.15 -7.38
CA LEU A 295 4.53 7.82 -7.32
C LEU A 295 4.78 6.46 -7.95
N ILE A 296 5.82 6.38 -8.78
CA ILE A 296 6.37 5.11 -9.28
C ILE A 296 7.76 4.94 -8.67
N VAL A 297 7.87 4.01 -7.72
CA VAL A 297 9.13 3.64 -7.07
C VAL A 297 9.67 2.41 -7.78
N THR A 298 10.86 2.51 -8.36
CA THR A 298 11.55 1.40 -9.01
C THR A 298 12.87 1.11 -8.33
N SER A 299 13.26 -0.15 -8.26
CA SER A 299 14.53 -0.55 -7.65
C SER A 299 15.09 -1.83 -8.26
N ASP A 300 16.40 -1.99 -8.17
CA ASP A 300 17.13 -3.20 -8.55
C ASP A 300 16.91 -4.37 -7.56
N ARG A 301 16.38 -4.08 -6.37
CA ARG A 301 15.97 -5.06 -5.35
C ARG A 301 14.54 -4.82 -4.88
N GLU A 302 13.99 -5.80 -4.19
CA GLU A 302 12.70 -5.60 -3.53
C GLU A 302 12.86 -4.56 -2.42
N VAL A 303 12.02 -3.53 -2.45
CA VAL A 303 11.93 -2.52 -1.40
C VAL A 303 10.50 -2.47 -0.87
N VAL A 304 10.33 -1.90 0.31
CA VAL A 304 9.03 -1.49 0.87
C VAL A 304 8.88 0.00 0.66
N ALA A 305 7.73 0.47 0.19
CA ALA A 305 7.46 1.90 0.03
C ALA A 305 6.06 2.26 0.53
N GLN A 306 5.95 3.24 1.42
CA GLN A 306 4.68 3.81 1.86
C GLN A 306 4.81 5.30 2.04
N THR A 307 3.70 6.02 1.88
CA THR A 307 3.69 7.47 2.02
C THR A 307 2.84 7.90 3.19
N THR A 308 3.27 8.97 3.86
CA THR A 308 2.45 9.72 4.80
C THR A 308 2.41 11.16 4.34
N THR A 309 1.19 11.70 4.22
CA THR A 309 0.94 13.11 3.94
C THR A 309 0.33 13.76 5.16
N ILE A 310 0.81 14.95 5.50
CA ILE A 310 0.19 15.81 6.51
C ILE A 310 -0.34 17.10 5.89
N THR A 311 -1.50 17.54 6.35
CA THR A 311 -2.12 18.80 5.92
C THR A 311 -2.55 19.63 7.11
N LEU A 312 -2.50 20.96 6.93
CA LEU A 312 -2.90 21.91 7.96
C LEU A 312 -4.42 21.93 8.09
N GLY A 313 -4.91 21.78 9.33
CA GLY A 313 -6.32 21.87 9.68
C GLY A 313 -6.73 23.26 10.19
N ALA A 314 -7.82 23.28 10.94
CA ALA A 314 -8.32 24.49 11.58
C ALA A 314 -7.34 25.02 12.65
N PRO A 315 -7.38 26.32 12.99
CA PRO A 315 -6.58 26.87 14.08
C PRO A 315 -6.85 26.15 15.42
N TRP A 316 -5.80 25.91 16.18
CA TRP A 316 -5.87 25.32 17.52
C TRP A 316 -5.86 26.41 18.61
N ALA A 317 -7.03 26.66 19.20
CA ALA A 317 -7.25 27.66 20.25
C ALA A 317 -6.69 29.07 19.87
N GLN A 318 -6.50 29.97 20.84
CA GLN A 318 -5.89 31.30 20.61
C GLN A 318 -4.36 31.23 20.40
N ARG A 319 -3.80 30.07 20.08
CA ARG A 319 -2.35 29.89 19.86
C ARG A 319 -2.03 29.99 18.37
N ALA A 320 -0.79 30.34 18.03
CA ALA A 320 -0.27 30.28 16.66
C ALA A 320 0.02 28.83 16.24
N SER A 321 -0.98 27.96 16.31
CA SER A 321 -0.88 26.54 15.97
C SER A 321 -2.19 26.07 15.32
N ALA A 322 -2.17 24.89 14.71
CA ALA A 322 -3.34 24.31 14.04
C ALA A 322 -3.41 22.81 14.32
N TRP A 323 -4.61 22.27 14.10
CA TRP A 323 -4.78 20.84 13.88
C TRP A 323 -3.92 20.39 12.69
N ILE A 324 -3.45 19.14 12.74
CA ILE A 324 -2.86 18.48 11.57
C ILE A 324 -3.69 17.25 11.23
N MET A 325 -3.96 17.07 9.95
CA MET A 325 -4.54 15.83 9.41
C MET A 325 -3.43 14.97 8.84
N ARG A 326 -3.60 13.66 8.93
CA ARG A 326 -2.67 12.68 8.37
C ARG A 326 -3.42 11.72 7.47
N SER A 327 -2.78 11.36 6.38
CA SER A 327 -3.24 10.32 5.48
C SER A 327 -2.06 9.45 5.07
N ASN A 328 -2.28 8.15 4.94
CA ASN A 328 -1.32 7.27 4.30
C ASN A 328 -1.82 6.84 2.93
N ALA A 329 -0.88 6.60 2.03
CA ALA A 329 -1.14 5.85 0.81
C ALA A 329 -0.14 4.70 0.68
N THR A 330 -0.68 3.55 0.28
CA THR A 330 0.05 2.31 0.08
C THR A 330 0.13 1.98 -1.42
N PRO A 331 1.00 1.05 -1.85
CA PRO A 331 1.07 0.63 -3.24
C PRO A 331 -0.23 -0.01 -3.72
N ALA A 332 -0.71 0.41 -4.88
CA ALA A 332 -1.86 -0.18 -5.55
C ALA A 332 -1.45 -1.40 -6.38
N THR A 333 -2.35 -2.37 -6.44
CA THR A 333 -2.19 -3.56 -7.29
C THR A 333 -2.88 -3.31 -8.63
N ALA A 334 -2.28 -3.79 -9.72
CA ALA A 334 -2.90 -3.72 -11.04
C ALA A 334 -4.14 -4.62 -11.12
N LEU A 335 -5.17 -4.13 -11.79
CA LEU A 335 -6.45 -4.82 -11.99
C LEU A 335 -7.00 -4.55 -13.39
N THR A 336 -7.80 -5.48 -13.89
CA THR A 336 -8.63 -5.31 -15.10
C THR A 336 -10.12 -5.29 -14.75
N GLU A 337 -10.49 -5.82 -13.59
CA GLU A 337 -11.86 -5.80 -13.08
C GLU A 337 -11.86 -5.74 -11.55
N ALA A 338 -12.76 -4.97 -10.97
CA ALA A 338 -13.01 -4.93 -9.53
C ALA A 338 -14.45 -4.50 -9.24
N THR A 339 -15.03 -5.00 -8.14
CA THR A 339 -16.26 -4.41 -7.60
C THR A 339 -15.88 -3.25 -6.67
N ILE A 340 -16.58 -2.12 -6.80
CA ILE A 340 -16.35 -0.92 -6.00
C ILE A 340 -17.65 -0.44 -5.32
N PRO A 341 -17.55 0.22 -4.15
CA PRO A 341 -18.69 0.90 -3.52
C PRO A 341 -19.14 2.12 -4.34
N GLY A 342 -20.37 2.55 -4.10
CA GLY A 342 -20.88 3.82 -4.62
C GLY A 342 -20.55 4.99 -3.71
N ALA A 343 -20.56 6.21 -4.25
CA ALA A 343 -20.35 7.45 -3.50
C ALA A 343 -21.31 7.57 -2.32
N THR A 344 -22.59 7.25 -2.51
CA THR A 344 -23.59 7.32 -1.43
C THR A 344 -23.28 6.36 -0.27
N GLN A 345 -22.70 5.19 -0.55
CA GLN A 345 -22.29 4.24 0.48
C GLN A 345 -21.09 4.77 1.26
N ILE A 346 -20.08 5.29 0.56
CA ILE A 346 -18.88 5.90 1.18
C ILE A 346 -19.26 7.13 2.01
N GLU A 347 -20.14 7.99 1.51
CA GLU A 347 -20.64 9.16 2.24
C GLU A 347 -21.36 8.76 3.53
N GLY A 348 -22.22 7.74 3.47
CA GLY A 348 -22.90 7.20 4.65
C GLY A 348 -21.91 6.65 5.68
N MET A 349 -20.93 5.88 5.23
CA MET A 349 -19.86 5.33 6.09
C MET A 349 -19.04 6.46 6.75
N GLY A 350 -18.58 7.43 5.96
CA GLY A 350 -17.80 8.58 6.44
C GLY A 350 -18.57 9.42 7.46
N ARG A 351 -19.85 9.71 7.18
CA ARG A 351 -20.72 10.43 8.12
C ARG A 351 -20.86 9.70 9.44
N GLN A 352 -21.05 8.38 9.38
CA GLN A 352 -21.25 7.60 10.58
C GLN A 352 -19.98 7.50 11.44
N VAL A 353 -18.80 7.21 10.88
CA VAL A 353 -17.56 7.12 11.68
C VAL A 353 -17.15 8.48 12.26
N LEU A 354 -17.22 9.54 11.46
CA LEU A 354 -16.76 10.88 11.89
C LEU A 354 -17.74 11.56 12.86
N SER A 355 -18.99 11.12 12.94
CA SER A 355 -19.99 11.63 13.90
C SER A 355 -20.00 10.87 15.23
N THR A 356 -19.15 9.86 15.41
CA THR A 356 -19.02 9.15 16.69
C THR A 356 -18.39 10.05 17.75
N THR A 357 -18.73 9.80 19.02
CA THR A 357 -18.05 10.46 20.14
C THR A 357 -16.56 10.08 20.14
N PRO A 358 -15.63 11.06 20.17
CA PRO A 358 -14.21 10.78 20.26
C PRO A 358 -13.89 9.87 21.45
N ILE A 359 -13.07 8.83 21.24
CA ILE A 359 -12.71 7.90 22.34
C ILE A 359 -11.67 8.51 23.28
N ARG A 360 -10.93 9.51 22.78
CA ARG A 360 -10.08 10.39 23.59
C ARG A 360 -10.43 11.85 23.34
N ALA A 361 -10.92 12.51 24.39
CA ALA A 361 -11.18 13.94 24.36
C ALA A 361 -9.88 14.73 24.45
N THR A 362 -9.84 15.90 23.82
CA THR A 362 -8.75 16.85 23.94
C THR A 362 -8.74 17.55 25.31
N SER A 363 -7.58 18.13 25.69
CA SER A 363 -7.44 18.93 26.92
C SER A 363 -8.38 20.15 26.96
N LEU A 364 -8.74 20.69 25.79
CA LEU A 364 -9.72 21.75 25.60
C LEU A 364 -10.98 21.19 24.96
N ALA A 365 -12.14 21.78 25.26
CA ALA A 365 -13.37 21.42 24.57
C ALA A 365 -13.27 21.78 23.07
N THR A 366 -13.42 20.77 22.21
CA THR A 366 -13.33 20.91 20.76
C THR A 366 -14.58 20.35 20.10
N ASN A 367 -14.98 20.94 18.98
CA ASN A 367 -16.06 20.40 18.18
C ASN A 367 -15.58 19.13 17.47
N SER A 368 -16.48 18.16 17.33
CA SER A 368 -16.29 16.95 16.53
C SER A 368 -17.46 16.80 15.56
N GLY A 369 -17.30 15.96 14.54
CA GLY A 369 -18.31 15.68 13.54
C GLY A 369 -17.85 16.04 12.13
N VAL A 370 -18.77 15.88 11.18
CA VAL A 370 -18.52 16.10 9.76
C VAL A 370 -19.69 16.81 9.12
N THR A 371 -19.40 17.71 8.18
CA THR A 371 -20.41 18.44 7.42
C THR A 371 -20.62 17.81 6.05
N ASN A 372 -19.53 17.55 5.33
CA ASN A 372 -19.55 16.93 4.01
C ASN A 372 -18.60 15.75 3.97
N VAL A 373 -18.99 14.72 3.23
CA VAL A 373 -18.11 13.63 2.79
C VAL A 373 -18.24 13.59 1.27
N ARG A 374 -17.13 13.39 0.56
CA ARG A 374 -17.09 13.23 -0.89
C ARG A 374 -16.23 12.01 -1.21
N ALA A 375 -16.55 11.36 -2.32
CA ALA A 375 -15.79 10.22 -2.82
C ALA A 375 -15.54 10.37 -4.32
N SER A 376 -14.30 10.18 -4.73
CA SER A 376 -13.86 10.26 -6.12
C SER A 376 -13.07 8.99 -6.47
N LEU A 377 -13.00 8.68 -7.76
CA LEU A 377 -12.23 7.56 -8.28
C LEU A 377 -10.99 8.10 -8.99
N LEU A 378 -9.81 7.73 -8.50
CA LEU A 378 -8.53 8.01 -9.11
C LEU A 378 -8.10 6.81 -9.95
N LEU A 379 -7.89 7.03 -11.24
CA LEU A 379 -7.49 6.01 -12.22
C LEU A 379 -6.08 6.30 -12.73
N TYR A 380 -5.26 5.27 -12.83
CA TYR A 380 -3.91 5.38 -13.38
C TYR A 380 -3.63 4.20 -14.31
N ALA A 381 -3.33 4.50 -15.56
CA ALA A 381 -2.77 3.56 -16.52
C ALA A 381 -1.25 3.77 -16.57
N PRO A 382 -0.41 2.76 -16.29
CA PRO A 382 1.04 2.90 -16.41
C PRO A 382 1.43 3.32 -17.83
N ALA A 383 2.34 4.30 -17.95
CA ALA A 383 3.02 4.56 -19.21
C ALA A 383 4.02 3.45 -19.51
N ASP A 384 4.20 3.12 -20.79
CA ASP A 384 5.36 2.34 -21.22
C ASP A 384 6.62 3.09 -20.80
N ALA A 385 7.59 2.38 -20.20
CA ALA A 385 8.84 2.98 -19.80
C ALA A 385 9.48 3.66 -21.02
N PRO A 386 9.87 4.95 -20.96
CA PRO A 386 10.63 5.54 -22.04
C PRO A 386 11.89 4.68 -22.22
N ALA A 387 12.17 4.28 -23.46
CA ALA A 387 13.43 3.62 -23.79
C ALA A 387 14.56 4.45 -23.20
N SER A 388 15.45 3.83 -22.43
CA SER A 388 16.61 4.50 -21.84
C SER A 388 17.43 5.12 -22.97
N SER A 389 17.21 6.41 -23.22
CA SER A 389 18.13 7.18 -24.05
C SER A 389 19.39 7.31 -23.22
N ASN A 390 20.42 6.54 -23.59
CA ASN A 390 21.80 6.73 -23.15
C ASN A 390 22.37 8.06 -23.68
N ASP A 391 21.64 9.16 -23.55
CA ASP A 391 22.22 10.48 -23.67
C ASP A 391 22.85 10.79 -22.32
N GLN A 392 24.16 10.57 -22.24
CA GLN A 392 25.01 11.18 -21.22
C GLN A 392 24.95 12.71 -21.38
N GLY A 393 23.86 13.31 -20.91
CA GLY A 393 23.76 14.74 -20.71
C GLY A 393 24.73 15.14 -19.61
N VAL A 394 25.68 16.00 -19.95
CA VAL A 394 26.60 16.65 -19.01
C VAL A 394 25.77 17.28 -17.89
N ALA A 395 25.95 16.80 -16.66
CA ALA A 395 25.29 17.37 -15.48
C ALA A 395 25.66 18.85 -15.35
N THR A 396 24.71 19.74 -15.61
CA THR A 396 24.80 21.14 -15.21
C THR A 396 24.58 21.22 -13.70
N SER A 397 25.61 21.66 -12.99
CA SER A 397 25.69 21.80 -11.54
C SER A 397 24.87 22.98 -10.99
N ASP A 398 23.58 23.02 -11.30
CA ASP A 398 22.61 23.96 -10.72
C ASP A 398 21.42 23.18 -10.10
N ALA A 399 21.70 22.04 -9.47
CA ALA A 399 20.72 21.38 -8.62
C ALA A 399 20.50 22.22 -7.35
N PRO A 400 19.26 22.64 -7.03
CA PRO A 400 18.99 23.25 -5.73
C PRO A 400 19.42 22.25 -4.64
N SER A 401 20.04 22.77 -3.58
CA SER A 401 20.42 21.93 -2.43
C SER A 401 19.18 21.19 -1.91
N PRO A 402 19.29 19.90 -1.54
CA PRO A 402 18.16 19.18 -0.96
C PRO A 402 17.64 19.98 0.23
N SER A 403 16.34 20.27 0.23
CA SER A 403 15.69 20.78 1.43
C SER A 403 15.90 19.77 2.56
N ALA A 404 16.06 20.25 3.79
CA ALA A 404 16.09 19.36 4.94
C ALA A 404 14.82 18.50 4.93
N THR A 405 14.96 17.17 5.06
CA THR A 405 13.82 16.26 5.18
C THR A 405 12.92 16.76 6.31
N PRO A 406 11.67 17.14 6.05
CA PRO A 406 10.78 17.62 7.10
C PRO A 406 10.49 16.45 8.02
N ASP A 407 10.72 16.65 9.32
CA ASP A 407 10.32 15.65 10.30
C ASP A 407 8.83 15.82 10.61
N ILE A 408 7.99 15.13 9.83
CA ILE A 408 6.53 15.12 10.02
C ILE A 408 6.11 14.43 11.33
N TRP A 409 7.04 13.77 12.01
CA TRP A 409 6.86 13.05 13.27
C TRP A 409 7.52 13.76 14.47
N ALA A 410 8.17 14.90 14.26
CA ALA A 410 8.64 15.76 15.33
C ALA A 410 7.58 16.74 15.80
N SER A 411 7.68 17.09 17.08
CA SER A 411 7.06 18.31 17.60
C SER A 411 7.77 19.53 16.99
N PRO A 412 7.09 20.45 16.29
CA PRO A 412 7.74 21.69 15.87
C PRO A 412 8.20 22.46 17.12
N SER A 413 9.49 22.71 17.21
CA SER A 413 10.00 23.75 18.13
C SER A 413 9.45 25.11 17.68
N PRO A 414 9.16 26.06 18.60
CA PRO A 414 8.63 27.35 18.23
C PRO A 414 9.73 28.17 17.54
N SER A 415 9.83 28.08 16.21
CA SER A 415 10.60 29.01 15.38
C SER A 415 9.65 30.02 14.72
N GLY A 416 10.05 31.28 14.77
CA GLY A 416 9.18 32.44 14.53
C GLY A 416 8.56 32.52 13.15
N GLY A 417 7.27 32.82 13.14
CA GLY A 417 6.49 33.53 12.13
C GLY A 417 6.95 33.43 10.67
N GLN A 418 6.48 32.39 9.97
CA GLN A 418 6.10 32.55 8.57
C GLN A 418 4.60 32.78 8.52
N SER A 419 4.22 34.00 8.12
CA SER A 419 2.86 34.40 7.79
C SER A 419 2.39 33.62 6.56
N GLY A 420 1.80 32.44 6.77
CA GLY A 420 1.01 31.74 5.77
C GLY A 420 -0.35 32.42 5.64
N THR A 421 -0.62 33.03 4.50
CA THR A 421 -1.93 33.57 4.16
C THR A 421 -2.95 32.44 4.12
N SER A 422 -3.93 32.47 5.03
CA SER A 422 -5.08 31.57 5.00
C SER A 422 -5.91 31.83 3.74
N GLN A 423 -5.82 30.94 2.75
CA GLN A 423 -6.78 30.91 1.65
C GLN A 423 -8.04 30.20 2.14
N SER A 424 -9.06 31.00 2.46
CA SER A 424 -10.45 30.54 2.55
C SER A 424 -11.04 30.57 1.14
N GLY A 425 -10.61 29.62 0.31
CA GLY A 425 -11.25 29.31 -0.97
C GLY A 425 -12.20 28.14 -0.78
N ALA A 426 -13.37 28.18 -1.42
CA ALA A 426 -14.18 26.99 -1.60
C ALA A 426 -13.45 26.06 -2.59
N ASP A 427 -12.48 25.31 -2.08
CA ASP A 427 -11.67 24.38 -2.87
C ASP A 427 -12.56 23.21 -3.33
N GLN A 428 -13.06 23.32 -4.56
CA GLN A 428 -13.50 22.18 -5.34
C GLN A 428 -12.25 21.37 -5.68
N ASP A 429 -12.26 20.09 -5.34
CA ASP A 429 -11.16 19.19 -5.67
C ASP A 429 -10.98 19.20 -7.22
N PRO A 430 -9.77 19.47 -7.74
CA PRO A 430 -9.56 19.57 -9.18
C PRO A 430 -9.90 18.24 -9.85
N GLN A 431 -10.96 18.23 -10.65
CA GLN A 431 -11.31 17.07 -11.47
C GLN A 431 -10.47 17.08 -12.75
N SER A 432 -9.74 15.99 -12.98
CA SER A 432 -9.13 15.71 -14.27
C SER A 432 -10.14 14.92 -15.10
N SER A 433 -10.80 15.57 -16.06
CA SER A 433 -11.66 14.83 -16.98
C SER A 433 -10.82 13.83 -17.78
N GLY A 434 -11.28 12.58 -17.89
CA GLY A 434 -10.63 11.57 -18.73
C GLY A 434 -10.35 12.06 -20.15
N THR A 435 -9.42 11.40 -20.82
CA THR A 435 -8.99 11.79 -22.17
C THR A 435 -9.95 11.28 -23.25
N SER A 436 -9.61 11.53 -24.52
CA SER A 436 -10.36 11.03 -25.67
C SER A 436 -9.87 9.64 -26.07
N ALA A 437 -10.73 8.85 -26.71
CA ALA A 437 -10.36 7.58 -27.36
C ALA A 437 -9.24 7.75 -28.41
N SER A 438 -9.04 8.98 -28.92
CA SER A 438 -8.00 9.31 -29.88
C SER A 438 -6.61 9.52 -29.25
N THR A 439 -6.50 9.56 -27.92
CA THR A 439 -5.21 9.69 -27.24
C THR A 439 -4.41 8.39 -27.42
N PRO A 440 -3.17 8.44 -27.94
CA PRO A 440 -2.34 7.24 -28.12
C PRO A 440 -2.16 6.47 -26.80
N GLY A 441 -2.39 5.16 -26.85
CA GLY A 441 -2.26 4.28 -25.69
C GLY A 441 -3.37 4.42 -24.63
N ALA A 442 -4.40 5.23 -24.86
CA ALA A 442 -5.47 5.41 -23.89
C ALA A 442 -6.21 4.11 -23.57
N VAL A 443 -6.37 3.83 -22.27
CA VAL A 443 -7.02 2.64 -21.75
C VAL A 443 -8.50 2.93 -21.56
N MET A 444 -9.37 2.06 -22.09
CA MET A 444 -10.81 2.20 -21.93
C MET A 444 -11.24 1.61 -20.59
N VAL A 445 -11.75 2.46 -19.71
CA VAL A 445 -12.28 2.09 -18.39
C VAL A 445 -13.80 2.27 -18.37
N ARG A 446 -14.52 1.30 -17.81
CA ARG A 446 -15.99 1.35 -17.63
C ARG A 446 -16.32 1.32 -16.14
N VAL A 447 -17.16 2.25 -15.71
CA VAL A 447 -17.59 2.37 -14.31
C VAL A 447 -18.97 3.02 -14.24
N GLY A 448 -19.91 2.41 -13.50
CA GLY A 448 -21.27 2.97 -13.36
C GLY A 448 -22.01 3.20 -14.69
N GLY A 449 -21.74 2.37 -15.71
CA GLY A 449 -22.31 2.54 -17.06
C GLY A 449 -21.68 3.65 -17.91
N ARG A 450 -20.68 4.37 -17.39
CA ARG A 450 -19.90 5.39 -18.10
C ARG A 450 -18.62 4.77 -18.66
N THR A 451 -18.18 5.27 -19.80
CA THR A 451 -16.86 4.96 -20.38
C THR A 451 -15.94 6.16 -20.19
N ILE A 452 -14.73 5.91 -19.69
CA ILE A 452 -13.68 6.88 -19.42
C ILE A 452 -12.42 6.39 -20.14
N TYR A 453 -11.71 7.26 -20.83
CA TYR A 453 -10.41 6.93 -21.41
C TYR A 453 -9.30 7.50 -20.53
N VAL A 454 -8.40 6.65 -20.05
CA VAL A 454 -7.30 7.02 -19.16
C VAL A 454 -6.03 7.11 -19.98
N ALA A 455 -5.38 8.27 -19.99
CA ALA A 455 -4.11 8.41 -20.69
C ALA A 455 -2.99 7.71 -19.89
N PRO A 456 -2.09 6.96 -20.56
CA PRO A 456 -0.95 6.36 -19.89
C PRO A 456 -0.08 7.43 -19.21
N GLY A 457 0.32 7.17 -17.97
CA GLY A 457 1.18 8.05 -17.20
C GLY A 457 0.52 9.30 -16.62
N ILE A 458 -0.80 9.47 -16.79
CA ILE A 458 -1.53 10.63 -16.25
C ILE A 458 -2.58 10.16 -15.24
N PRO A 459 -2.44 10.48 -13.94
CA PRO A 459 -3.48 10.20 -12.96
C PRO A 459 -4.76 10.97 -13.31
N THR A 460 -5.88 10.25 -13.38
CA THR A 460 -7.17 10.78 -13.82
C THR A 460 -8.19 10.67 -12.69
N LEU A 461 -8.56 11.80 -12.08
CA LEU A 461 -9.56 11.87 -11.01
C LEU A 461 -10.95 12.14 -11.58
N VAL A 462 -11.89 11.21 -11.35
CA VAL A 462 -13.28 11.32 -11.80
C VAL A 462 -14.25 11.16 -10.63
N ASP A 463 -15.50 11.58 -10.81
CA ASP A 463 -16.55 11.30 -9.83
C ASP A 463 -16.78 9.80 -9.67
N LEU A 464 -16.87 9.36 -8.42
CA LEU A 464 -17.35 8.02 -8.11
C LEU A 464 -18.87 7.96 -8.37
N PRO A 465 -19.40 6.92 -9.03
CA PRO A 465 -20.84 6.81 -9.24
C PRO A 465 -21.61 6.69 -7.92
N ASP A 466 -22.83 7.23 -7.85
CA ASP A 466 -23.67 7.19 -6.64
C ASP A 466 -23.90 5.77 -6.11
N ASN A 467 -24.10 4.82 -7.03
CA ASN A 467 -24.32 3.40 -6.74
C ASN A 467 -23.04 2.62 -7.03
N GLY A 468 -22.75 1.63 -6.17
CA GLY A 468 -21.64 0.71 -6.40
C GLY A 468 -21.84 -0.14 -7.65
N GLY A 469 -20.76 -0.76 -8.11
CA GLY A 469 -20.80 -1.58 -9.31
C GLY A 469 -19.44 -2.11 -9.72
N THR A 470 -19.35 -2.57 -10.95
CA THR A 470 -18.11 -3.10 -11.54
C THR A 470 -17.32 -1.97 -12.20
N LEU A 471 -16.05 -1.88 -11.83
CA LEU A 471 -14.99 -1.19 -12.56
C LEU A 471 -14.32 -2.22 -13.48
N SER A 472 -14.22 -1.94 -14.78
CA SER A 472 -13.51 -2.82 -15.73
C SER A 472 -12.65 -2.01 -16.70
N ALA A 473 -11.47 -2.51 -17.05
CA ALA A 473 -10.55 -1.92 -18.02
C ALA A 473 -10.12 -2.96 -19.07
N ASP A 474 -9.81 -2.51 -20.29
CA ASP A 474 -9.34 -3.38 -21.38
C ASP A 474 -7.85 -3.75 -21.28
N SER A 475 -7.08 -3.02 -20.46
CA SER A 475 -5.73 -3.40 -20.02
C SER A 475 -5.57 -3.18 -18.51
N PRO A 476 -4.53 -3.76 -17.88
CA PRO A 476 -4.28 -3.57 -16.45
C PRO A 476 -4.08 -2.08 -16.10
N ILE A 477 -4.79 -1.62 -15.08
CA ILE A 477 -4.69 -0.28 -14.48
C ILE A 477 -4.53 -0.38 -12.97
N GLN A 478 -4.13 0.71 -12.32
CA GLN A 478 -4.33 0.90 -10.89
C GLN A 478 -5.50 1.87 -10.66
N ALA A 479 -6.25 1.65 -9.58
CA ALA A 479 -7.33 2.53 -9.19
C ALA A 479 -7.38 2.71 -7.68
N ALA A 480 -7.81 3.88 -7.22
CA ALA A 480 -8.02 4.18 -5.82
C ALA A 480 -9.31 5.00 -5.62
N ILE A 481 -10.03 4.76 -4.54
CA ILE A 481 -11.10 5.66 -4.09
C ILE A 481 -10.49 6.69 -3.16
N VAL A 482 -10.66 7.95 -3.51
CA VAL A 482 -10.25 9.10 -2.70
C VAL A 482 -11.48 9.54 -1.91
N VAL A 483 -11.35 9.59 -0.58
CA VAL A 483 -12.41 10.07 0.31
C VAL A 483 -11.93 11.36 0.96
N SER A 484 -12.74 12.42 0.86
CA SER A 484 -12.51 13.69 1.55
C SER A 484 -13.68 14.02 2.47
N ALA A 485 -13.39 14.59 3.63
CA ALA A 485 -14.39 14.97 4.62
C ALA A 485 -14.10 16.34 5.24
N ASP A 486 -15.09 17.23 5.19
CA ASP A 486 -15.01 18.55 5.81
C ASP A 486 -15.49 18.43 7.27
N THR A 487 -14.57 18.54 8.23
CA THR A 487 -14.86 18.45 9.68
C THR A 487 -14.64 19.78 10.39
N ALA A 488 -15.03 19.86 11.67
CA ALA A 488 -14.79 21.07 12.47
C ALA A 488 -13.29 21.34 12.70
N VAL A 489 -12.45 20.32 12.59
CA VAL A 489 -11.00 20.40 12.84
C VAL A 489 -10.17 20.58 11.57
N GLY A 490 -10.79 20.48 10.39
CA GLY A 490 -10.14 20.61 9.08
C GLY A 490 -10.67 19.62 8.04
N ARG A 491 -10.14 19.70 6.81
CA ARG A 491 -10.44 18.71 5.77
C ARG A 491 -9.56 17.48 5.95
N MET A 492 -10.18 16.33 6.14
CA MET A 492 -9.50 15.04 6.16
C MET A 492 -9.56 14.40 4.77
N THR A 493 -8.49 13.75 4.36
CA THR A 493 -8.41 13.00 3.10
C THR A 493 -7.83 11.62 3.35
N THR A 494 -8.22 10.64 2.56
CA THR A 494 -7.64 9.29 2.59
C THR A 494 -7.86 8.60 1.26
N THR A 495 -7.02 7.64 0.92
CA THR A 495 -7.11 6.84 -0.30
C THR A 495 -7.22 5.36 0.04
N TRP A 496 -8.12 4.66 -0.62
CA TRP A 496 -8.20 3.21 -0.61
C TRP A 496 -7.89 2.67 -2.00
N ASN A 497 -6.87 1.82 -2.10
CA ASN A 497 -6.55 1.14 -3.35
C ASN A 497 -7.64 0.11 -3.67
N VAL A 498 -8.22 0.22 -4.85
CA VAL A 498 -9.26 -0.69 -5.32
C VAL A 498 -8.66 -2.08 -5.53
N GLY A 499 -9.36 -3.09 -5.03
CA GLY A 499 -8.96 -4.48 -5.14
C GLY A 499 -8.73 -5.13 -3.79
N THR A 500 -8.25 -6.36 -3.81
CA THR A 500 -8.08 -7.17 -2.61
C THR A 500 -6.62 -7.16 -2.18
N GLU A 501 -6.32 -6.46 -1.09
CA GLU A 501 -4.99 -6.49 -0.48
C GLU A 501 -4.58 -7.94 -0.18
N GLY A 502 -3.51 -8.42 -0.82
CA GLY A 502 -3.23 -9.86 -0.79
C GLY A 502 -3.06 -10.48 -2.16
N ILE A 503 -3.89 -10.05 -3.10
CA ILE A 503 -4.27 -10.87 -4.25
C ILE A 503 -4.19 -10.02 -5.52
N SER A 504 -3.29 -10.41 -6.43
CA SER A 504 -3.25 -9.81 -7.77
C SER A 504 -4.42 -10.32 -8.61
N ALA A 505 -5.22 -9.38 -9.15
CA ALA A 505 -6.45 -9.66 -9.88
C ALA A 505 -6.32 -9.44 -11.40
N VAL A 506 -5.11 -9.62 -11.97
CA VAL A 506 -4.87 -9.30 -13.40
C VAL A 506 -5.58 -10.26 -14.37
N SER A 507 -6.07 -11.42 -13.93
CA SER A 507 -6.99 -12.30 -14.71
C SER A 507 -7.27 -13.60 -13.96
N GLY A 508 -8.04 -13.59 -12.86
CA GLY A 508 -8.51 -14.84 -12.19
C GLY A 508 -7.43 -15.86 -11.74
N THR A 509 -6.15 -15.57 -11.94
CA THR A 509 -5.01 -16.39 -11.53
C THR A 509 -4.40 -15.74 -10.32
N ILE A 510 -4.78 -16.22 -9.14
CA ILE A 510 -4.09 -15.90 -7.89
C ILE A 510 -2.68 -16.50 -8.00
N ARG A 511 -1.66 -15.66 -8.21
CA ARG A 511 -0.28 -16.07 -7.93
C ARG A 511 -0.04 -15.87 -6.43
N THR A 512 -0.06 -16.96 -5.67
CA THR A 512 0.54 -16.97 -4.33
C THR A 512 2.05 -16.97 -4.52
N THR A 513 2.69 -15.81 -4.38
CA THR A 513 4.14 -15.75 -4.18
C THR A 513 4.41 -16.18 -2.74
N ASN A 514 5.05 -17.34 -2.58
CA ASN A 514 5.56 -17.80 -1.29
C ASN A 514 6.85 -17.07 -0.92
#